data_AF-A0A951D4Y7-F1
#
_entry.id   AF-A0A951D4Y7-F1
#
_cell.length_a   1.000
_cell.length_b   1.000
_cell.length_c   1.000
_cell.angle_alpha   90.00
_cell.angle_beta   90.00
_cell.angle_gamma   90.00
#
_symmetry.space_group_name_H-M   'P 1'
#
loop_
_entity.id
_entity.type
_entity.pdbx_description
1 polymer ?
#
loop_
_entity_poly.entity_id
_entity_poly.type
_entity_poly.pdbx_seq_one_letter_code
_entity_poly.pdbx_strand_id
1 'polypeptide(L)'
;MLANRPASAANVEAASPDASTITRVAVGVDDFPEGRDAAALGAALARVMGAELMLATVHSPPLVPLPPDMGWRSVREGSQVRLRAVRRLFAPDARTVTETDYSVARGLHRVVRQHHSELLVVGSSRHGPEGRVRIGKRTRQLLCHFECALAVAPRGNHSRPTVTLREIAVGYDGSPESASALAIAGTIASAAGAELHVCAVVDDRHPRIALQAKATLGNGTKSSARRSTALVAGRAPLRGRRERTRTPVSCAAGRRTRCCRCQSVSICS
;
A
#
# COMPACT_ATOMS: atom_id res chain seq x y z
N MET A 1 -6.01 5.25 -54.77
CA MET A 1 -6.13 6.53 -54.06
C MET A 1 -7.17 6.35 -52.97
N LEU A 2 -6.81 5.94 -51.75
CA LEU A 2 -6.29 6.76 -50.65
C LEU A 2 -7.22 7.93 -50.28
N ALA A 3 -7.97 7.75 -49.19
CA ALA A 3 -7.86 8.61 -48.01
C ALA A 3 -8.59 7.96 -46.83
N ASN A 4 -7.82 7.15 -46.09
CA ASN A 4 -8.13 6.63 -44.77
C ASN A 4 -8.17 7.82 -43.78
N ARG A 5 -9.30 8.06 -43.11
CA ARG A 5 -9.39 9.09 -42.05
C ARG A 5 -8.68 8.54 -40.80
N PRO A 6 -7.62 9.16 -40.29
CA PRO A 6 -7.03 8.72 -39.03
C PRO A 6 -8.02 8.97 -37.89
N ALA A 7 -8.19 7.93 -37.05
CA ALA A 7 -8.88 8.01 -35.78
C ALA A 7 -8.27 9.13 -34.93
N SER A 8 -9.12 10.08 -34.55
CA SER A 8 -8.80 11.19 -33.65
C SER A 8 -8.11 10.67 -32.40
N ALA A 9 -6.99 11.30 -32.07
CA ALA A 9 -6.27 11.13 -30.81
C ALA A 9 -7.28 11.21 -29.64
N ALA A 10 -7.49 10.09 -28.97
CA ALA A 10 -8.17 10.08 -27.69
C ALA A 10 -7.21 10.73 -26.69
N ASN A 11 -7.56 11.95 -26.29
CA ASN A 11 -6.91 12.71 -25.25
C ASN A 11 -6.61 11.80 -24.06
N VAL A 12 -5.33 11.76 -23.66
CA VAL A 12 -4.95 11.34 -22.32
C VAL A 12 -5.54 12.40 -21.40
N GLU A 13 -6.75 12.12 -20.92
CA GLU A 13 -7.41 12.87 -19.87
C GLU A 13 -6.43 12.93 -18.70
N ALA A 14 -5.87 14.12 -18.50
CA ALA A 14 -4.93 14.40 -17.44
C ALA A 14 -5.53 13.89 -16.14
N ALA A 15 -4.72 13.15 -15.37
CA ALA A 15 -5.08 12.69 -14.03
C ALA A 15 -5.77 13.84 -13.28
N SER A 16 -7.00 13.60 -12.85
CA SER A 16 -7.83 14.59 -12.15
C SER A 16 -7.04 15.21 -10.98
N PRO A 17 -7.14 16.53 -10.76
CA PRO A 17 -6.27 17.28 -9.85
C PRO A 17 -6.36 16.89 -8.36
N ASP A 18 -7.30 16.02 -7.96
CA ASP A 18 -7.52 15.61 -6.55
C ASP A 18 -6.77 14.35 -6.10
N ALA A 19 -6.14 13.59 -7.00
CA ALA A 19 -5.54 12.29 -6.67
C ALA A 19 -4.23 12.34 -5.84
N SER A 20 -3.71 13.54 -5.55
CA SER A 20 -2.37 13.74 -4.96
C SER A 20 -2.37 14.06 -3.46
N THR A 21 -3.55 14.36 -2.87
CA THR A 21 -3.63 14.82 -1.48
C THR A 21 -4.39 13.81 -0.64
N ILE A 22 -3.71 13.18 0.31
CA ILE A 22 -4.32 12.30 1.30
C ILE A 22 -4.67 13.16 2.52
N THR A 23 -5.96 13.47 2.66
CA THR A 23 -6.55 14.26 3.74
C THR A 23 -7.27 13.40 4.77
N ARG A 24 -7.65 12.16 4.41
CA ARG A 24 -8.33 11.22 5.31
C ARG A 24 -7.68 9.84 5.29
N VAL A 25 -7.20 9.41 6.46
CA VAL A 25 -6.52 8.12 6.66
C VAL A 25 -7.36 7.23 7.56
N ALA A 26 -7.64 6.00 7.10
CA ALA A 26 -8.23 4.94 7.90
C ALA A 26 -7.17 3.92 8.30
N VAL A 27 -7.29 3.34 9.49
CA VAL A 27 -6.42 2.28 9.98
C VAL A 27 -7.25 1.08 10.42
N GLY A 28 -6.96 -0.09 9.87
CA GLY A 28 -7.50 -1.34 10.35
C GLY A 28 -6.78 -1.80 11.62
N VAL A 29 -7.50 -1.83 12.73
CA VAL A 29 -7.02 -2.35 14.02
C VAL A 29 -7.76 -3.64 14.33
N ASP A 30 -7.00 -4.67 14.69
CA ASP A 30 -7.54 -5.93 15.20
C ASP A 30 -6.95 -6.26 16.59
N ASP A 31 -7.24 -7.45 17.10
CA ASP A 31 -6.81 -7.86 18.43
C ASP A 31 -5.32 -8.23 18.51
N PHE A 32 -4.60 -8.22 17.38
CA PHE A 32 -3.21 -8.64 17.29
C PHE A 32 -2.24 -7.45 17.35
N PRO A 33 -0.95 -7.68 17.68
CA PRO A 33 0.07 -6.62 17.69
C PRO A 33 0.20 -5.89 16.34
N GLU A 34 -0.06 -6.57 15.23
CA GLU A 34 0.00 -5.99 13.89
C GLU A 34 -1.05 -4.90 13.67
N GLY A 35 -2.18 -4.92 14.40
CA GLY A 35 -3.12 -3.80 14.43
C GLY A 35 -2.54 -2.55 15.09
N ARG A 36 -1.63 -2.72 16.07
CA ARG A 36 -0.87 -1.61 16.68
C ARG A 36 0.20 -1.11 15.73
N ASP A 37 0.86 -2.01 14.98
CA ASP A 37 1.82 -1.63 13.94
C ASP A 37 1.17 -0.70 12.90
N ALA A 38 -0.06 -1.05 12.50
CA ALA A 38 -0.89 -0.26 11.60
C ALA A 38 -1.22 1.11 12.19
N ALA A 39 -1.63 1.17 13.46
CA ALA A 39 -1.93 2.42 14.15
C ALA A 39 -0.70 3.33 14.27
N ALA A 40 0.47 2.78 14.59
CA ALA A 40 1.71 3.55 14.66
C ALA A 40 2.10 4.15 13.30
N LEU A 41 2.02 3.36 12.22
CA LEU A 41 2.29 3.87 10.87
C LEU A 41 1.24 4.88 10.42
N GLY A 42 -0.04 4.58 10.63
CA GLY A 42 -1.15 5.46 10.24
C GLY A 42 -1.12 6.80 10.95
N ALA A 43 -0.79 6.82 12.24
CA ALA A 43 -0.57 8.05 13.00
C ALA A 43 0.58 8.88 12.46
N ALA A 44 1.69 8.25 12.09
CA ALA A 44 2.82 8.96 11.51
C ALA A 44 2.49 9.55 10.13
N LEU A 45 1.84 8.79 9.26
CA LEU A 45 1.41 9.28 7.94
C LEU A 45 0.39 10.41 8.07
N ALA A 46 -0.62 10.25 8.92
CA ALA A 46 -1.64 11.28 9.12
C ALA A 46 -1.03 12.58 9.65
N ARG A 47 -0.12 12.49 10.63
CA ARG A 47 0.58 13.66 11.18
C ARG A 47 1.46 14.36 10.14
N VAL A 48 2.21 13.60 9.34
CA VAL A 48 3.06 14.15 8.27
C VAL A 48 2.20 14.89 7.24
N MET A 49 1.08 14.30 6.83
CA MET A 49 0.22 14.85 5.78
C MET A 49 -0.80 15.88 6.29
N GLY A 50 -0.90 16.11 7.60
CA GLY A 50 -1.97 16.92 8.20
C GLY A 50 -3.37 16.32 7.99
N ALA A 51 -3.47 15.00 7.86
CA ALA A 51 -4.70 14.29 7.54
C ALA A 51 -5.51 13.94 8.79
N GLU A 52 -6.84 13.88 8.64
CA GLU A 52 -7.72 13.30 9.66
C GLU A 52 -7.48 11.79 9.77
N LEU A 53 -7.38 11.29 10.99
CA LEU A 53 -7.14 9.88 11.28
C LEU A 53 -8.36 9.20 11.88
N MET A 54 -8.68 8.02 11.35
CA MET A 54 -9.70 7.13 11.87
C MET A 54 -9.13 5.74 12.14
N LEU A 55 -9.42 5.20 13.32
CA LEU A 55 -9.15 3.81 13.67
C LEU A 55 -10.42 2.98 13.52
N ALA A 56 -10.37 1.91 12.75
CA ALA A 56 -11.49 1.04 12.45
C ALA A 56 -11.21 -0.38 12.90
N THR A 57 -12.15 -0.97 13.64
CA THR A 57 -12.14 -2.41 13.94
C THR A 57 -13.30 -3.08 13.23
N VAL A 58 -13.02 -4.21 12.57
CA VAL A 58 -14.06 -5.06 11.97
C VAL A 58 -14.08 -6.37 12.72
N HIS A 59 -15.23 -6.73 13.29
CA HIS A 59 -15.40 -8.02 13.91
C HIS A 59 -16.46 -8.82 13.15
N SER A 60 -16.24 -10.13 13.08
CA SER A 60 -17.20 -11.04 12.48
C SER A 60 -18.22 -11.47 13.53
N PRO A 61 -19.52 -11.52 13.18
CA PRO A 61 -20.50 -12.13 14.06
C PRO A 61 -20.10 -13.58 14.35
N PRO A 62 -20.38 -14.09 15.56
CA PRO A 62 -20.15 -15.49 15.86
C PRO A 62 -21.00 -16.36 14.91
N LEU A 63 -20.38 -17.40 14.35
CA LEU A 63 -21.06 -18.35 13.45
C LEU A 63 -21.94 -19.35 14.19
N VAL A 64 -21.86 -19.38 15.52
CA VAL A 64 -22.64 -20.25 16.40
C VAL A 64 -23.32 -19.40 17.48
N PRO A 65 -24.51 -19.80 17.97
CA PRO A 65 -25.14 -19.16 19.11
C PRO A 65 -24.19 -19.16 20.31
N LEU A 66 -23.91 -17.98 20.86
CA LEU A 66 -23.11 -17.87 22.08
C LEU A 66 -24.01 -18.09 23.31
N PRO A 67 -23.45 -18.63 24.41
CA PRO A 67 -24.12 -18.64 25.70
C PRO A 67 -24.64 -17.24 26.10
N PRO A 68 -25.77 -17.12 26.80
CA PRO A 68 -26.41 -15.83 27.11
C PRO A 68 -25.52 -14.88 27.94
N ASP A 69 -24.58 -15.41 28.72
CA ASP A 69 -23.57 -14.71 29.50
C ASP A 69 -22.35 -14.24 28.66
N MET A 70 -22.15 -14.83 27.48
CA MET A 70 -21.11 -14.48 26.53
C MET A 70 -21.72 -13.89 25.25
N GLY A 71 -22.65 -12.94 25.41
CA GLY A 71 -23.36 -12.32 24.29
C GLY A 71 -22.47 -11.50 23.35
N TRP A 72 -22.98 -11.20 22.15
CA TRP A 72 -22.29 -10.40 21.13
C TRP A 72 -21.77 -9.04 21.67
N ARG A 73 -22.47 -8.47 22.67
CA ARG A 73 -22.07 -7.23 23.33
C ARG A 73 -20.70 -7.36 23.98
N SER A 74 -20.41 -8.49 24.62
CA SER A 74 -19.12 -8.72 25.31
C SER A 74 -17.95 -8.78 24.32
N VAL A 75 -18.14 -9.40 23.15
CA VAL A 75 -17.13 -9.43 22.07
C VAL A 75 -16.91 -8.01 21.52
N ARG A 76 -17.99 -7.29 21.24
CA ARG A 76 -17.92 -5.90 20.77
C ARG A 76 -17.26 -4.97 21.79
N GLU A 77 -17.62 -5.10 23.05
CA GLU A 77 -17.06 -4.33 24.16
C GLU A 77 -15.56 -4.59 24.31
N GLY A 78 -15.12 -5.85 24.22
CA GLY A 78 -13.70 -6.22 24.24
C GLY A 78 -12.91 -5.56 23.11
N SER A 79 -13.39 -5.66 21.87
CA SER A 79 -12.75 -5.00 20.73
C SER A 79 -12.76 -3.48 20.87
N GLN A 80 -13.82 -2.88 21.41
CA GLN A 80 -13.89 -1.44 21.66
C GLN A 80 -12.93 -0.98 22.76
N VAL A 81 -12.79 -1.74 23.84
CA VAL A 81 -11.79 -1.46 24.88
C VAL A 81 -10.39 -1.46 24.28
N ARG A 82 -10.08 -2.45 23.43
CA ARG A 82 -8.79 -2.54 22.77
C ARG A 82 -8.55 -1.42 21.76
N LEU A 83 -9.55 -1.09 20.93
CA LEU A 83 -9.50 0.04 20.00
C LEU A 83 -9.27 1.36 20.75
N ARG A 84 -9.94 1.56 21.89
CA ARG A 84 -9.71 2.72 22.76
C ARG A 84 -8.29 2.76 23.33
N ALA A 85 -7.73 1.61 23.72
CA ALA A 85 -6.35 1.55 24.20
C ALA A 85 -5.35 1.90 23.07
N VAL A 86 -5.55 1.37 21.86
CA VAL A 86 -4.73 1.71 20.69
C VAL A 86 -4.84 3.20 20.35
N ARG A 87 -6.05 3.75 20.36
CA ARG A 87 -6.28 5.19 20.19
C ARG A 87 -5.48 6.01 21.19
N ARG A 88 -5.57 5.70 22.48
CA ARG A 88 -4.86 6.45 23.54
C ARG A 88 -3.33 6.42 23.35
N LEU A 89 -2.79 5.30 22.90
CA LEU A 89 -1.34 5.12 22.77
C LEU A 89 -0.76 5.77 21.50
N PHE A 90 -1.44 5.64 20.36
CA PHE A 90 -0.87 6.03 19.07
C PHE A 90 -1.52 7.26 18.44
N ALA A 91 -2.78 7.55 18.78
CA ALA A 91 -3.57 8.56 18.09
C ALA A 91 -4.74 9.10 18.96
N PRO A 92 -4.46 9.90 20.00
CA PRO A 92 -5.48 10.34 20.97
C PRO A 92 -6.64 11.11 20.31
N ASP A 93 -6.35 11.86 19.24
CA ASP A 93 -7.35 12.68 18.53
C ASP A 93 -8.08 11.91 17.41
N ALA A 94 -7.71 10.66 17.15
CA ALA A 94 -8.34 9.88 16.08
C ALA A 94 -9.80 9.53 16.40
N ARG A 95 -10.63 9.58 15.35
CA ARG A 95 -11.99 9.02 15.40
C ARG A 95 -11.92 7.49 15.48
N THR A 96 -12.91 6.87 16.09
CA THR A 96 -12.98 5.40 16.18
C THR A 96 -14.28 4.88 15.59
N VAL A 97 -14.18 3.87 14.73
CA VAL A 97 -15.32 3.20 14.10
C VAL A 97 -15.27 1.70 14.40
N THR A 98 -16.44 1.13 14.64
CA THR A 98 -16.61 -0.31 14.85
C THR A 98 -17.61 -0.80 13.82
N GLU A 99 -17.18 -1.72 12.96
CA GLU A 99 -17.98 -2.31 11.89
C GLU A 99 -18.15 -3.81 12.13
N THR A 100 -19.26 -4.36 11.67
CA THR A 100 -19.57 -5.79 11.77
C THR A 100 -19.69 -6.40 10.37
N ASP A 101 -18.83 -7.36 10.04
CA ASP A 101 -18.92 -8.10 8.77
C ASP A 101 -18.24 -9.48 8.90
N TYR A 102 -18.80 -10.49 8.23
CA TYR A 102 -18.19 -11.82 8.12
C TYR A 102 -16.85 -11.82 7.35
N SER A 103 -16.58 -10.75 6.59
CA SER A 103 -15.31 -10.53 5.89
C SER A 103 -14.69 -9.22 6.36
N VAL A 104 -13.54 -9.31 7.03
CA VAL A 104 -12.75 -8.15 7.45
C VAL A 104 -12.44 -7.22 6.27
N ALA A 105 -12.10 -7.79 5.11
CA ALA A 105 -11.81 -7.00 3.92
C ALA A 105 -13.02 -6.20 3.43
N ARG A 106 -14.22 -6.80 3.45
CA ARG A 106 -15.46 -6.13 3.06
C ARG A 106 -15.90 -5.09 4.07
N GLY A 107 -15.75 -5.38 5.37
CA GLY A 107 -16.03 -4.39 6.43
C GLY A 107 -15.12 -3.18 6.31
N LEU A 108 -13.80 -3.39 6.12
CA LEU A 108 -12.85 -2.29 5.92
C LEU A 108 -13.16 -1.48 4.65
N HIS A 109 -13.56 -2.16 3.56
CA HIS A 109 -14.00 -1.48 2.35
C HIS A 109 -15.23 -0.60 2.58
N ARG A 110 -16.21 -1.09 3.36
CA ARG A 110 -17.41 -0.32 3.71
C ARG A 110 -17.06 0.90 4.54
N VAL A 111 -16.20 0.76 5.56
CA VAL A 111 -15.70 1.86 6.39
C VAL A 111 -15.01 2.93 5.54
N VAL A 112 -14.07 2.51 4.69
CA VAL A 112 -13.32 3.43 3.82
C VAL A 112 -14.25 4.19 2.89
N ARG A 113 -15.22 3.52 2.27
CA ARG A 113 -16.22 4.18 1.41
C ARG A 113 -17.10 5.16 2.17
N GLN A 114 -17.65 4.75 3.31
CA GLN A 114 -18.57 5.57 4.11
C GLN A 114 -17.90 6.84 4.66
N HIS A 115 -16.60 6.76 4.94
CA HIS A 115 -15.82 7.87 5.49
C HIS A 115 -14.88 8.52 4.47
N HIS A 116 -15.03 8.18 3.19
CA HIS A 116 -14.24 8.73 2.08
C HIS A 116 -12.74 8.74 2.35
N SER A 117 -12.20 7.68 2.95
CA SER A 117 -10.77 7.59 3.28
C SER A 117 -9.95 7.33 2.02
N GLU A 118 -8.88 8.10 1.83
CA GLU A 118 -8.03 8.04 0.65
C GLU A 118 -6.86 7.07 0.82
N LEU A 119 -6.57 6.71 2.08
CA LEU A 119 -5.55 5.75 2.46
C LEU A 119 -6.09 4.81 3.55
N LEU A 120 -5.97 3.50 3.32
CA LEU A 120 -6.12 2.48 4.35
C LEU A 120 -4.75 1.97 4.79
N VAL A 121 -4.50 1.95 6.10
CA VAL A 121 -3.32 1.34 6.70
C VAL A 121 -3.72 0.04 7.39
N VAL A 122 -3.00 -1.04 7.11
CA VAL A 122 -3.18 -2.34 7.77
C VAL A 122 -1.86 -2.90 8.27
N GLY A 123 -1.91 -3.83 9.20
CA GLY A 123 -0.72 -4.54 9.67
C GLY A 123 -0.20 -5.56 8.66
N SER A 124 1.10 -5.85 8.73
CA SER A 124 1.72 -6.99 8.07
C SER A 124 1.13 -8.33 8.56
N SER A 125 1.40 -9.41 7.84
CA SER A 125 1.01 -10.76 8.27
C SER A 125 1.74 -11.17 9.55
N ARG A 126 1.03 -11.71 10.54
CA ARG A 126 1.58 -12.21 11.81
C ARG A 126 2.67 -13.29 11.73
N HIS A 127 2.88 -13.94 10.59
CA HIS A 127 4.00 -14.88 10.45
C HIS A 127 5.14 -14.30 9.58
N GLY A 128 5.07 -13.01 9.25
CA GLY A 128 6.12 -12.30 8.54
C GLY A 128 7.34 -12.06 9.43
N PRO A 129 8.51 -11.79 8.85
CA PRO A 129 9.68 -11.40 9.62
C PRO A 129 9.45 -10.06 10.34
N GLU A 130 10.08 -9.89 11.50
CA GLU A 130 10.09 -8.63 12.24
C GLU A 130 10.76 -7.52 11.42
N GLY A 131 10.27 -6.28 11.55
CA GLY A 131 10.74 -5.13 10.78
C GLY A 131 10.43 -5.17 9.29
N ARG A 132 9.70 -6.18 8.81
CA ARG A 132 9.42 -6.36 7.38
C ARG A 132 7.92 -6.47 7.09
N VAL A 133 7.57 -6.11 5.86
CA VAL A 133 6.22 -6.27 5.32
C VAL A 133 6.09 -7.67 4.72
N ARG A 134 4.99 -8.35 5.05
CA ARG A 134 4.55 -9.56 4.37
C ARG A 134 3.05 -9.51 4.18
N ILE A 135 2.60 -9.56 2.93
CA ILE A 135 1.17 -9.50 2.58
C ILE A 135 0.50 -10.81 3.01
N GLY A 136 -0.46 -10.71 3.94
CA GLY A 136 -1.27 -11.84 4.37
C GLY A 136 -2.50 -12.07 3.50
N LYS A 137 -3.24 -13.16 3.76
CA LYS A 137 -4.48 -13.50 3.04
C LYS A 137 -5.51 -12.36 3.06
N ARG A 138 -5.74 -11.75 4.24
CA ARG A 138 -6.69 -10.64 4.43
C ARG A 138 -6.28 -9.41 3.61
N THR A 139 -5.02 -8.99 3.71
CA THR A 139 -4.46 -7.87 2.93
C THR A 139 -4.51 -8.13 1.42
N ARG A 140 -4.25 -9.37 0.98
CA ARG A 140 -4.35 -9.74 -0.43
C ARG A 140 -5.76 -9.59 -0.99
N GLN A 141 -6.79 -9.88 -0.19
CA GLN A 141 -8.18 -9.66 -0.58
C GLN A 141 -8.50 -8.17 -0.78
N LEU A 142 -7.91 -7.30 0.05
CA LEU A 142 -8.00 -5.85 -0.13
C LEU A 142 -7.35 -5.43 -1.45
N LEU A 143 -6.09 -5.80 -1.68
CA LEU A 143 -5.32 -5.38 -2.87
C LEU A 143 -6.05 -5.59 -4.20
N CYS A 144 -6.80 -6.69 -4.35
CA CYS A 144 -7.49 -7.00 -5.59
C CYS A 144 -8.72 -6.11 -5.90
N HIS A 145 -9.33 -5.47 -4.89
CA HIS A 145 -10.62 -4.80 -5.04
C HIS A 145 -10.75 -3.49 -4.26
N PHE A 146 -9.64 -2.94 -3.74
CA PHE A 146 -9.67 -1.70 -2.98
C PHE A 146 -9.62 -0.48 -3.90
N GLU A 147 -10.46 0.50 -3.61
CA GLU A 147 -10.61 1.71 -4.43
C GLU A 147 -9.72 2.87 -3.98
N CYS A 148 -8.95 2.71 -2.90
CA CYS A 148 -8.02 3.72 -2.41
C CYS A 148 -6.64 3.15 -2.10
N ALA A 149 -5.69 4.02 -1.78
CA ALA A 149 -4.32 3.62 -1.49
C ALA A 149 -4.28 2.68 -0.28
N LEU A 150 -3.39 1.68 -0.32
CA LEU A 150 -3.19 0.72 0.76
C LEU A 150 -1.74 0.76 1.24
N ALA A 151 -1.55 1.06 2.52
CA ALA A 151 -0.27 0.94 3.21
C ALA A 151 -0.27 -0.29 4.13
N VAL A 152 0.88 -0.97 4.19
CA VAL A 152 1.07 -2.12 5.07
C VAL A 152 2.19 -1.82 6.05
N ALA A 153 1.87 -1.77 7.34
CA ALA A 153 2.84 -1.52 8.39
C ALA A 153 3.77 -2.73 8.60
N PRO A 154 5.10 -2.53 8.64
CA PRO A 154 6.03 -3.59 9.01
C PRO A 154 5.72 -4.16 10.41
N ARG A 155 6.04 -5.43 10.62
CA ARG A 155 5.85 -6.04 11.95
C ARG A 155 6.76 -5.39 12.99
N GLY A 156 6.25 -5.15 14.19
CA GLY A 156 7.01 -4.56 15.30
C GLY A 156 7.17 -3.04 15.21
N ASN A 157 6.53 -2.40 14.24
CA ASN A 157 6.52 -0.95 14.09
C ASN A 157 5.90 -0.23 15.31
N HIS A 158 5.00 -0.87 16.05
CA HIS A 158 4.39 -0.35 17.28
C HIS A 158 5.39 -0.16 18.43
N SER A 159 6.51 -0.89 18.42
CA SER A 159 7.56 -0.77 19.44
C SER A 159 8.34 0.54 19.30
N ARG A 160 8.15 1.27 18.19
CA ARG A 160 8.76 2.58 17.96
C ARG A 160 7.77 3.67 18.36
N PRO A 161 8.06 4.43 19.43
CA PRO A 161 7.14 5.47 19.92
C PRO A 161 6.94 6.61 18.92
N THR A 162 7.85 6.77 17.96
CA THR A 162 7.69 7.71 16.84
C THR A 162 8.26 7.10 15.58
N VAL A 163 7.41 6.90 14.58
CA VAL A 163 7.84 6.51 13.23
C VAL A 163 8.25 7.78 12.48
N THR A 164 9.51 7.86 12.09
CA THR A 164 10.06 8.95 11.27
C THR A 164 10.30 8.44 9.85
N LEU A 165 9.72 9.12 8.87
CA LEU A 165 9.94 8.83 7.45
C LEU A 165 11.16 9.63 6.98
N ARG A 166 12.28 8.95 6.76
CA ARG A 166 13.54 9.59 6.32
C ARG A 166 13.82 9.35 4.84
N GLU A 167 13.42 8.19 4.36
CA GLU A 167 13.62 7.74 3.00
C GLU A 167 12.29 7.18 2.47
N ILE A 168 11.94 7.54 1.24
CA ILE A 168 10.77 7.03 0.54
C ILE A 168 11.22 6.57 -0.83
N ALA A 169 11.06 5.28 -1.09
CA ALA A 169 11.30 4.71 -2.41
C ALA A 169 9.98 4.48 -3.15
N VAL A 170 9.95 4.77 -4.45
CA VAL A 170 8.80 4.51 -5.31
C VAL A 170 9.21 3.76 -6.56
N GLY A 171 8.50 2.66 -6.84
CA GLY A 171 8.64 1.93 -8.10
C GLY A 171 8.00 2.71 -9.25
N TYR A 172 8.73 2.96 -10.32
CA TYR A 172 8.25 3.67 -11.50
C TYR A 172 8.47 2.84 -12.77
N ASP A 173 7.38 2.47 -13.42
CA ASP A 173 7.36 1.71 -14.68
C ASP A 173 6.75 2.51 -15.85
N GLY A 174 6.38 3.77 -15.62
CA GLY A 174 5.75 4.65 -16.61
C GLY A 174 4.25 4.46 -16.79
N SER A 175 3.62 3.51 -16.07
CA SER A 175 2.16 3.37 -16.05
C SER A 175 1.47 4.56 -15.34
N PRO A 176 0.18 4.83 -15.63
CA PRO A 176 -0.61 5.79 -14.87
C PRO A 176 -0.63 5.49 -13.37
N GLU A 177 -0.62 4.21 -12.99
CA GLU A 177 -0.59 3.76 -11.62
C GLU A 177 0.74 4.12 -10.92
N SER A 178 1.89 3.97 -11.60
CA SER A 178 3.17 4.36 -11.02
C SER A 178 3.39 5.88 -11.00
N ALA A 179 2.81 6.62 -11.95
CA ALA A 179 2.74 8.08 -11.88
C ALA A 179 1.94 8.57 -10.66
N SER A 180 0.80 7.92 -10.37
CA SER A 180 -0.01 8.20 -9.19
C SER A 180 0.76 7.88 -7.89
N ALA A 181 1.46 6.75 -7.86
CA ALA A 181 2.31 6.38 -6.72
C ALA A 181 3.45 7.38 -6.50
N LEU A 182 4.09 7.86 -7.58
CA LEU A 182 5.12 8.90 -7.52
C LEU A 182 4.58 10.22 -6.96
N ALA A 183 3.39 10.64 -7.37
CA ALA A 183 2.74 11.84 -6.85
C ALA A 183 2.51 11.73 -5.32
N ILE A 184 1.92 10.64 -4.87
CA ILE A 184 1.68 10.38 -3.43
C ILE A 184 3.01 10.34 -2.66
N ALA A 185 4.00 9.62 -3.18
CA ALA A 185 5.32 9.52 -2.56
C ALA A 185 6.00 10.90 -2.45
N GLY A 186 5.86 11.75 -3.48
CA GLY A 186 6.33 13.14 -3.46
C GLY A 186 5.65 13.99 -2.39
N THR A 187 4.33 13.89 -2.26
CA THR A 187 3.56 14.58 -1.20
C THR A 187 4.06 14.17 0.19
N ILE A 188 4.19 12.86 0.45
CA ILE A 188 4.65 12.35 1.75
C ILE A 188 6.11 12.77 2.00
N ALA A 189 6.99 12.67 1.00
CA ALA A 189 8.40 13.02 1.13
C ALA A 189 8.59 14.50 1.44
N SER A 190 7.91 15.37 0.70
CA SER A 190 7.95 16.82 0.92
C SER A 190 7.45 17.19 2.31
N ALA A 191 6.34 16.58 2.75
CA ALA A 191 5.75 16.87 4.06
C ALA A 191 6.58 16.32 5.23
N ALA A 192 7.28 15.19 5.03
CA ALA A 192 8.17 14.60 6.02
C ALA A 192 9.58 15.20 6.04
N GLY A 193 9.97 15.95 5.01
CA GLY A 193 11.38 16.30 4.77
C GLY A 193 12.26 15.08 4.46
N ALA A 194 11.67 14.05 3.84
CA ALA A 194 12.34 12.79 3.50
C ALA A 194 13.03 12.85 2.13
N GLU A 195 14.04 12.01 1.93
CA GLU A 195 14.62 11.77 0.61
C GLU A 195 13.70 10.88 -0.23
N LEU A 196 13.47 11.26 -1.49
CA LEU A 196 12.65 10.51 -2.44
C LEU A 196 13.53 9.80 -3.48
N HIS A 197 13.45 8.47 -3.51
CA HIS A 197 14.14 7.63 -4.47
C HIS A 197 13.14 7.06 -5.49
N VAL A 198 13.36 7.33 -6.77
CA VAL A 198 12.56 6.76 -7.86
C VAL A 198 13.31 5.57 -8.45
N CYS A 199 12.72 4.39 -8.34
CA CYS A 199 13.32 3.12 -8.71
C CYS A 199 12.59 2.54 -9.92
N ALA A 200 13.31 2.28 -11.02
CA ALA A 200 12.77 1.56 -12.17
C ALA A 200 13.52 0.23 -12.34
N VAL A 201 12.78 -0.84 -12.66
CA VAL A 201 13.37 -2.15 -12.97
C VAL A 201 13.23 -2.39 -14.46
N VAL A 202 14.32 -2.76 -15.12
CA VAL A 202 14.36 -3.06 -16.55
C VAL A 202 14.68 -4.55 -16.70
N ASP A 203 13.85 -5.28 -17.46
CA ASP A 203 14.18 -6.66 -17.86
C ASP A 203 15.20 -6.59 -19.01
N ASP A 204 16.38 -7.16 -18.78
CA ASP A 204 17.50 -7.21 -19.72
C ASP A 204 17.29 -8.21 -20.86
N ARG A 205 16.20 -9.00 -20.82
CA ARG A 205 15.84 -9.96 -21.87
C ARG A 205 15.05 -9.34 -23.04
N HIS A 206 14.75 -8.04 -22.97
CA HIS A 206 14.11 -7.31 -24.08
C HIS A 206 15.04 -6.19 -24.56
N PRO A 207 15.33 -6.10 -25.88
CA PRO A 207 16.19 -5.06 -26.43
C PRO A 207 15.63 -3.67 -26.12
N ARG A 208 16.54 -2.73 -25.83
CA ARG A 208 16.21 -1.34 -25.47
C ARG A 208 15.49 -0.66 -26.64
N ILE A 209 14.16 -0.62 -26.61
CA ILE A 209 13.44 0.42 -27.34
C ILE A 209 13.60 1.67 -26.49
N ALA A 210 14.42 2.62 -26.98
CA ALA A 210 14.74 3.85 -26.30
C ALA A 210 13.45 4.66 -26.05
N LEU A 211 12.89 4.56 -24.85
CA LEU A 211 11.81 5.43 -24.41
C LEU A 211 12.43 6.80 -24.12
N GLN A 212 12.39 7.71 -25.09
CA GLN A 212 12.65 9.13 -24.85
C GLN A 212 11.50 9.70 -24.02
N ALA A 213 11.58 9.56 -22.70
CA ALA A 213 10.72 10.31 -21.79
C ALA A 213 11.29 11.73 -21.65
N LYS A 214 10.74 12.69 -22.40
CA LYS A 214 10.90 14.12 -22.07
C LYS A 214 10.14 14.39 -20.78
N ALA A 215 10.83 14.38 -19.65
CA ALA A 215 10.34 14.98 -18.42
C ALA A 215 10.45 16.50 -18.56
N THR A 216 9.34 17.17 -18.88
CA THR A 216 9.24 18.62 -18.76
C THR A 216 9.16 18.93 -17.27
N LEU A 217 10.31 19.14 -16.63
CA LEU A 217 10.37 19.74 -15.30
C LEU A 217 9.89 21.20 -15.43
N GLY A 218 8.69 21.48 -14.93
CA GLY A 218 8.25 22.86 -14.71
C GLY A 218 9.20 23.53 -13.72
N ASN A 219 9.81 24.64 -14.15
CA ASN A 219 10.72 25.43 -13.35
C ASN A 219 10.03 25.94 -12.08
N GLY A 220 10.58 25.62 -10.90
CA GLY A 220 10.20 26.32 -9.68
C GLY A 220 10.40 25.56 -8.38
N THR A 221 11.62 25.09 -8.10
CA THR A 221 12.26 25.04 -6.77
C THR A 221 13.51 24.17 -6.87
N LYS A 222 14.63 24.68 -6.35
CA LYS A 222 15.94 24.01 -6.38
C LYS A 222 15.95 22.86 -5.37
N SER A 223 15.38 21.71 -5.72
CA SER A 223 15.62 20.45 -5.01
C SER A 223 16.74 19.70 -5.73
N SER A 224 17.88 19.57 -5.06
CA SER A 224 19.05 18.86 -5.55
C SER A 224 18.75 17.36 -5.63
N ALA A 225 18.15 16.93 -6.74
CA ALA A 225 18.04 15.53 -7.11
C ALA A 225 19.44 14.99 -7.40
N ARG A 226 20.09 14.40 -6.39
CA ARG A 226 21.28 13.60 -6.61
C ARG A 226 20.85 12.38 -7.42
N ARG A 227 21.22 12.37 -8.71
CA ARG A 227 21.16 11.19 -9.57
C ARG A 227 22.16 10.17 -9.04
N SER A 228 21.70 9.30 -8.14
CA SER A 228 22.40 8.07 -7.84
C SER A 228 21.91 7.00 -8.82
N THR A 229 22.63 6.86 -9.92
CA THR A 229 22.53 5.71 -10.81
C THR A 229 23.12 4.51 -10.05
N ALA A 230 22.29 3.81 -9.26
CA ALA A 230 22.71 2.55 -8.67
C ALA A 230 22.78 1.50 -9.78
N LEU A 231 23.96 1.41 -10.39
CA LEU A 231 24.37 0.28 -11.22
C LEU A 231 24.32 -1.01 -10.40
N VAL A 232 23.85 -2.05 -11.07
CA VAL A 232 24.00 -3.49 -10.77
C VAL A 232 25.23 -3.80 -9.91
N ALA A 233 25.01 -4.30 -8.69
CA ALA A 233 26.03 -5.03 -7.94
C ALA A 233 25.76 -6.54 -8.09
N GLY A 234 26.11 -7.07 -9.26
CA GLY A 234 26.38 -8.49 -9.42
C GLY A 234 27.78 -8.79 -8.90
N ARG A 235 27.89 -9.68 -7.90
CA ARG A 235 29.10 -10.46 -7.65
C ARG A 235 28.70 -11.91 -7.43
N ALA A 236 28.87 -12.71 -8.48
CA ALA A 236 29.07 -14.14 -8.38
C ALA A 236 30.53 -14.45 -8.74
N PRO A 237 31.15 -15.46 -8.10
CA PRO A 237 32.04 -16.36 -8.81
C PRO A 237 31.38 -17.73 -8.95
N LEU A 238 31.29 -18.17 -10.20
CA LEU A 238 30.94 -19.52 -10.61
C LEU A 238 32.05 -20.50 -10.19
N ARG A 239 31.68 -21.60 -9.53
CA ARG A 239 32.29 -22.93 -9.75
C ARG A 239 31.43 -24.01 -9.08
N GLY A 240 31.01 -25.01 -9.86
CA GLY A 240 30.40 -26.23 -9.31
C GLY A 240 29.31 -26.85 -10.17
N ARG A 241 29.69 -27.31 -11.36
CA ARG A 241 28.94 -28.19 -12.27
C ARG A 241 28.30 -29.39 -11.54
N ARG A 242 27.03 -29.70 -11.82
CA ARG A 242 26.57 -31.04 -12.22
C ARG A 242 25.12 -31.02 -12.71
N GLU A 243 24.93 -31.65 -13.86
CA GLU A 243 23.66 -31.93 -14.51
C GLU A 243 22.69 -32.69 -13.60
N ARG A 244 21.38 -32.45 -13.82
CA ARG A 244 20.42 -33.54 -14.05
C ARG A 244 19.18 -33.05 -14.80
N THR A 245 19.00 -33.72 -15.93
CA THR A 245 17.91 -33.87 -16.90
C THR A 245 16.46 -33.87 -16.42
N ARG A 246 15.61 -33.30 -17.32
CA ARG A 246 14.23 -33.65 -17.75
C ARG A 246 13.12 -33.60 -16.67
N THR A 247 11.93 -33.05 -16.91
CA THR A 247 10.99 -33.15 -18.05
C THR A 247 10.07 -31.91 -18.16
N PRO A 248 9.45 -31.65 -19.33
CA PRO A 248 8.50 -30.56 -19.49
C PRO A 248 7.08 -30.98 -19.09
N VAL A 249 6.38 -30.15 -18.32
CA VAL A 249 4.92 -30.24 -18.18
C VAL A 249 4.32 -29.10 -18.96
N SER A 250 3.63 -29.45 -20.05
CA SER A 250 2.79 -28.54 -20.82
C SER A 250 1.62 -28.07 -19.96
N CYS A 251 1.47 -26.76 -19.78
CA CYS A 251 0.19 -26.19 -19.36
C CYS A 251 -0.45 -25.49 -20.55
N ALA A 252 -1.62 -26.01 -20.89
CA ALA A 252 -2.49 -25.60 -21.96
C ALA A 252 -2.87 -24.12 -21.89
N ALA A 253 -3.01 -23.53 -23.07
CA ALA A 253 -3.71 -22.28 -23.30
C ALA A 253 -5.14 -22.36 -22.73
N GLY A 254 -5.52 -21.37 -21.92
CA GLY A 254 -6.88 -21.32 -21.37
C GLY A 254 -7.14 -20.12 -20.48
N ARG A 255 -7.79 -19.12 -21.07
CA ARG A 255 -8.57 -18.03 -20.44
C ARG A 255 -7.79 -16.83 -19.90
N ARG A 256 -7.94 -15.74 -20.66
CA ARG A 256 -7.78 -14.35 -20.22
C ARG A 256 -8.48 -14.15 -18.88
N THR A 257 -7.71 -13.93 -17.81
CA THR A 257 -8.20 -13.36 -16.57
C THR A 257 -7.51 -12.02 -16.36
N ARG A 258 -8.33 -11.00 -16.09
CA ARG A 258 -7.94 -9.60 -16.00
C ARG A 258 -6.83 -9.45 -14.96
N CYS A 259 -5.75 -8.79 -15.37
CA CYS A 259 -4.62 -8.44 -14.51
C CYS A 259 -5.13 -7.56 -13.37
N CYS A 260 -5.05 -8.06 -12.13
CA CYS A 260 -5.38 -7.30 -10.94
C CYS A 260 -4.35 -6.18 -10.76
N ARG A 261 -4.74 -4.95 -11.12
CA ARG A 261 -4.01 -3.71 -10.83
C ARG A 261 -3.98 -3.52 -9.32
N CYS A 262 -2.80 -3.59 -8.72
CA CYS A 262 -2.59 -3.35 -7.29
C CYS A 262 -1.52 -2.27 -7.14
N GLN A 263 -1.90 -1.12 -6.59
CA GLN A 263 -0.95 -0.16 -6.05
C GLN A 263 -0.34 -0.75 -4.77
N SER A 264 0.99 -0.85 -4.72
CA SER A 264 1.70 -1.16 -3.49
C SER A 264 2.84 -0.17 -3.35
N VAL A 265 2.70 0.77 -2.42
CA VAL A 265 3.78 1.65 -1.99
C VAL A 265 4.46 0.95 -0.82
N SER A 266 5.62 0.38 -1.07
CA SER A 266 6.44 -0.24 -0.03
C SER A 266 7.35 0.85 0.55
N ILE A 267 7.02 1.34 1.75
CA ILE A 267 7.90 2.25 2.49
C ILE A 267 8.96 1.38 3.16
N CYS A 268 10.16 1.32 2.57
CA CYS A 268 11.33 0.76 3.24
C CYS A 268 11.89 1.83 4.18
N SER A 269 12.12 1.46 5.45
CA SER A 269 12.83 2.27 6.46
C SER A 269 14.27 1.82 6.59
#